data_AF-A0A7K0N4V2-F1
#
_entry.id   AF-A0A7K0N4V2-F1
#
_cell.length_a   1.000
_cell.length_b   1.000
_cell.length_c   1.000
_cell.angle_alpha   90.00
_cell.angle_beta   90.00
_cell.angle_gamma   90.00
#
_symmetry.space_group_name_H-M   'P 1'
#
loop_
_entity.id
_entity.type
_entity.pdbx_description
1 polymer ?
#
loop_
_entity_poly.entity_id
_entity_poly.type
_entity_poly.pdbx_seq_one_letter_code
_entity_poly.pdbx_strand_id
1 'polypeptide(L)' 'MTITSNAGSDLTPQVELVTVVVDGVAIEIPKGTLVIRAAELLGIEIPRFCDHP' A
#
# COMPACT_ATOMS: atom_id res chain seq x y z
N MET A 1 30.13 35.75 -6.22
CA MET A 1 28.74 35.44 -5.85
C MET A 1 28.30 34.27 -6.70
N THR A 2 28.13 33.07 -6.13
CA THR A 2 27.55 31.96 -6.89
C THR A 2 26.66 31.17 -5.95
N ILE A 3 25.36 31.42 -6.05
CA ILE A 3 24.30 30.60 -5.48
C ILE A 3 23.81 29.68 -6.60
N THR A 4 24.08 28.39 -6.47
CA THR A 4 23.33 27.39 -7.22
C THR A 4 22.88 26.33 -6.23
N SER A 5 21.74 26.60 -5.60
CA SER A 5 21.03 25.61 -4.81
C SER A 5 20.35 24.65 -5.79
N ASN A 6 20.93 23.46 -5.93
CA ASN A 6 20.40 22.40 -6.77
C ASN A 6 19.04 21.97 -6.18
N ALA A 7 18.00 22.03 -7.01
CA ALA A 7 16.63 21.69 -6.64
C ALA A 7 16.60 20.30 -6.01
N GLY A 8 16.07 20.23 -4.78
CA GLY A 8 15.83 18.99 -4.07
C GLY A 8 14.89 18.13 -4.89
N SER A 9 15.38 16.98 -5.33
CA SER A 9 14.55 15.90 -5.85
C SER A 9 13.55 15.55 -4.76
N ASP A 10 12.27 15.81 -5.02
CA ASP A 10 11.17 15.36 -4.19
C ASP A 10 11.11 13.83 -4.28
N LEU A 11 11.84 13.17 -3.39
CA LEU A 11 11.92 11.70 -3.28
C LEU A 11 10.66 11.17 -2.58
N THR A 12 9.47 11.54 -3.06
CA THR A 12 8.25 10.83 -2.65
C THR A 12 8.36 9.40 -3.19
N PRO A 13 8.45 8.37 -2.32
CA PRO A 13 8.46 7.00 -2.79
C PRO A 13 7.14 6.76 -3.50
N GLN A 14 7.22 6.51 -4.81
CA GLN A 14 6.05 6.19 -5.62
C GLN A 14 5.47 4.88 -5.07
N VAL A 15 4.25 4.95 -4.53
CA VAL A 15 3.57 3.76 -3.99
C VAL A 15 3.11 2.92 -5.17
N GLU A 16 3.83 1.82 -5.44
CA GLU A 16 3.46 0.85 -6.47
C GLU A 16 2.16 0.14 -6.03
N LEU A 17 1.08 0.37 -6.76
CA LEU A 17 -0.21 -0.29 -6.53
C LEU A 17 -0.27 -1.60 -7.32
N VAL A 18 -0.89 -2.62 -6.73
CA VAL A 18 -1.16 -3.92 -7.35
C VAL A 18 -2.64 -4.24 -7.25
N THR A 19 -3.18 -4.82 -8.33
CA THR A 19 -4.58 -5.27 -8.36
C THR A 19 -4.66 -6.70 -7.84
N VAL A 20 -5.54 -6.94 -6.87
CA VAL A 20 -5.88 -8.27 -6.35
C VAL A 20 -7.39 -8.48 -6.40
N VAL A 21 -7.81 -9.75 -6.50
CA VAL A 21 -9.23 -10.14 -6.48
C VAL A 21 -9.53 -10.88 -5.19
N VAL A 22 -10.43 -10.34 -4.36
CA VAL A 22 -10.87 -10.92 -3.08
C VAL A 22 -12.37 -11.16 -3.15
N ASP A 23 -12.82 -12.41 -2.99
CA ASP A 23 -14.23 -12.81 -3.12
C ASP A 23 -14.93 -12.31 -4.40
N GLY A 24 -14.18 -12.25 -5.51
CA GLY A 24 -14.68 -11.79 -6.80
C GLY A 24 -14.68 -10.27 -6.99
N VAL A 25 -14.25 -9.49 -5.99
CA VAL A 25 -14.11 -8.04 -6.08
C VAL A 25 -12.65 -7.67 -6.37
N ALA A 26 -12.41 -6.90 -7.43
CA ALA A 26 -11.08 -6.38 -7.76
C ALA A 26 -10.79 -5.08 -7.01
N ILE A 27 -9.65 -5.01 -6.33
CA ILE A 27 -9.19 -3.83 -5.59
C ILE A 27 -7.72 -3.53 -5.86
N GLU A 28 -7.34 -2.26 -5.76
CA GLU A 28 -5.94 -1.82 -5.84
C GLU A 28 -5.40 -1.55 -4.44
N ILE A 29 -4.29 -2.19 -4.10
CA ILE A 29 -3.62 -2.05 -2.80
C ILE A 29 -2.13 -1.79 -3.00
N PRO A 30 -1.45 -1.11 -2.07
CA PRO A 30 0.00 -0.97 -2.11
C PRO A 30 0.68 -2.35 -2.15
N LYS A 31 1.73 -2.48 -2.95
CA LYS A 31 2.56 -3.67 -2.97
C LYS A 31 3.13 -3.95 -1.57
N GLY A 32 3.12 -5.22 -1.18
CA GLY A 32 3.53 -5.66 0.16
C GLY A 32 2.41 -5.59 1.21
N THR A 33 1.21 -5.12 0.86
CA THR A 33 0.05 -5.22 1.73
C THR A 33 -0.29 -6.68 2.01
N LEU A 34 -0.52 -7.02 3.27
CA LEU A 34 -0.95 -8.35 3.68
C LEU A 34 -2.36 -8.63 3.12
N VAL A 35 -2.59 -9.85 2.65
CA VAL A 35 -3.90 -10.27 2.09
C VAL A 35 -5.04 -10.01 3.08
N ILE A 36 -4.80 -10.22 4.37
CA ILE A 36 -5.81 -9.97 5.39
C ILE A 36 -6.20 -8.49 5.49
N ARG A 37 -5.27 -7.56 5.29
CA ARG A 37 -5.55 -6.12 5.31
C ARG A 37 -6.31 -5.71 4.06
N ALA A 38 -6.02 -6.35 2.93
CA ALA A 38 -6.79 -6.17 1.70
C ALA A 38 -8.25 -6.62 1.86
N ALA A 39 -8.48 -7.76 2.54
CA ALA A 39 -9.83 -8.24 2.85
C ALA A 39 -10.57 -7.33 3.83
N GLU A 40 -9.88 -6.80 4.85
CA GLU A 40 -10.45 -5.85 5.82
C GLU A 40 -10.94 -4.55 5.15
N LEU A 41 -10.30 -4.07 4.08
CA LEU A 41 -10.77 -2.90 3.30
C LEU A 41 -12.16 -3.12 2.68
N LEU A 42 -12.53 -4.37 2.42
CA LEU A 42 -13.84 -4.78 1.93
C LEU A 42 -14.81 -5.15 3.07
N GLY A 43 -14.40 -5.02 4.33
CA GLY A 43 -15.17 -5.42 5.50
C GLY A 43 -15.22 -6.94 5.73
N ILE A 44 -14.33 -7.70 5.08
CA ILE A 44 -14.24 -9.16 5.24
C ILE A 44 -13.29 -9.46 6.40
N GLU A 45 -13.82 -10.06 7.46
CA GLU A 45 -13.03 -10.44 8.62
C GLU A 45 -12.42 -11.83 8.43
N ILE A 46 -11.08 -11.92 8.53
CA ILE A 46 -10.35 -13.19 8.49
C ILE A 46 -9.88 -13.50 9.93
N PRO A 47 -10.43 -14.56 10.58
CA PRO A 47 -10.06 -14.90 11.94
C PRO A 47 -8.57 -15.19 12.08
N ARG A 48 -7.91 -14.49 12.99
CA ARG A 48 -6.47 -14.59 13.24
C ARG A 48 -6.16 -14.69 14.74
N PHE A 49 -5.28 -15.62 15.09
CA PHE A 49 -4.80 -15.78 16.46
C PHE A 49 -3.48 -15.03 16.72
N CYS A 50 -2.60 -14.88 15.72
CA CYS A 50 -1.20 -14.46 15.92
C CYS A 50 -0.84 -13.10 15.31
N ASP A 51 -1.68 -12.52 14.46
CA ASP A 51 -1.37 -11.29 13.75
C ASP A 51 -1.80 -10.08 14.61
N HIS A 52 -0.79 -9.40 15.14
CA HIS A 52 -0.91 -8.20 15.96
C HIS A 52 -0.64 -6.96 15.10
N PRO A 53 -1.32 -5.84 15.39
CA PRO A 53 -1.12 -4.57 14.68
C PRO A 53 0.29 -4.01 14.83
#